data_AF-A0AB34WZJ8-F1
#
_entry.id   AF-A0AB34WZJ8-F1
#
_cell.length_a   1.000
_cell.length_b   1.000
_cell.length_c   1.000
_cell.angle_alpha   90.00
_cell.angle_beta   90.00
_cell.angle_gamma   90.00
#
_symmetry.space_group_name_H-M   'P 1'
#
loop_
_entity.id
_entity.type
_entity.pdbx_description
1 polymer ?
#
loop_
_entity_poly.entity_id
_entity_poly.type
_entity_poly.pdbx_seq_one_letter_code
_entity_poly.pdbx_strand_id
1 'polypeptide(L)'
;MKFTGIKGFGFHQKKTQGTGTTMKTWKEHAKTLAVGVLVAGVVAAGVNLADAATFFTSTSSAGSSAVTANAINTDNREEVRTRYLSDIADTDYPESPNNGADHKNCRAGVVNPTTANSVARALNYFRGLNGAEAVKMDTTSPLQDYTQQAALNMAANGRLSHTIEKGSKCFSFKAQQGAAISNLSDSAGQTPAEQILWYFIDPSSLGASTMTKVGANDRLGHRIALMDPTLSTTSYGNVNGYNAIAVTGDQLVSTPDFNNKQITNEAAYKPEVMTWPSAGYFPYQLLTTNRDDRDDVERWSISFRGDSKSQRPDLSGAKVRVTGPTGAEVPTTILNNKLNGKGPGTWNYYSTLLIKMPKITDLPVGTDGSRDYTVSVSGIKGAARSSYTYTVKLFDPMISSSQMAPQIKVNAAPRVAQGGYAEPAKLTVQGSTGMKYQWQRSKDAGKTWEDVKDKFRIPADHSFYGTANDLDYAPGARTEDKWGLLRSAPIASRAEAESLRFRLKVTNPVGTSISEPMKLEYYGFDQDKVVRQGDKLIAKVTLQGNSDSVERFSDVIWKDQNGKQVGTGDTLTLTPDMKGKQIRPTVQFWLTSFMSASLYELKLPAYSVG
;
A
#
# COMPACT_ATOMS: atom_id res chain seq x y z
N MET A 1 -52.89 -6.48 -47.89
CA MET A 1 -53.27 -7.07 -46.58
C MET A 1 -52.90 -6.08 -45.48
N LYS A 2 -53.86 -5.82 -44.59
CA LYS A 2 -53.78 -5.20 -43.24
C LYS A 2 -52.48 -5.58 -42.47
N PHE A 3 -51.87 -4.83 -41.53
CA PHE A 3 -52.28 -3.71 -40.65
C PHE A 3 -51.02 -3.02 -40.03
N THR A 4 -51.07 -1.67 -39.88
CA THR A 4 -50.52 -0.76 -38.80
C THR A 4 -49.07 -0.89 -38.28
N GLY A 5 -48.23 0.15 -38.19
CA GLY A 5 -48.42 1.61 -38.21
C GLY A 5 -48.61 2.21 -36.81
N ILE A 6 -47.53 2.38 -36.03
CA ILE A 6 -47.55 3.06 -34.71
C ILE A 6 -47.18 4.54 -34.87
N LYS A 7 -48.06 5.39 -34.33
CA LYS A 7 -48.00 6.86 -34.28
C LYS A 7 -46.87 7.36 -33.38
N GLY A 8 -46.37 8.54 -33.72
CA GLY A 8 -45.50 9.34 -32.87
C GLY A 8 -46.19 9.90 -31.63
N PHE A 9 -45.35 10.22 -30.65
CA PHE A 9 -45.60 11.20 -29.60
C PHE A 9 -44.25 11.88 -29.33
N GLY A 10 -44.16 13.16 -29.67
CA GLY A 10 -43.07 14.01 -29.19
C GLY A 10 -43.43 14.55 -27.81
N PHE A 11 -42.49 14.58 -26.87
CA PHE A 11 -42.56 15.46 -25.71
C PHE A 11 -41.14 15.81 -25.21
N HIS A 12 -40.88 17.12 -25.26
CA HIS A 12 -40.22 17.94 -24.24
C HIS A 12 -38.71 17.82 -24.02
N GLN A 13 -38.01 18.83 -24.54
CA GLN A 13 -36.84 19.42 -23.90
C GLN A 13 -37.20 19.81 -22.45
N LYS A 14 -36.72 19.04 -21.49
CA LYS A 14 -36.63 19.47 -20.09
C LYS A 14 -35.28 20.18 -19.92
N LYS A 15 -35.32 21.50 -19.83
CA LYS A 15 -34.28 22.30 -19.18
C LYS A 15 -34.17 21.83 -17.74
N THR A 16 -33.10 21.11 -17.40
CA THR A 16 -32.63 21.02 -16.02
C THR A 16 -31.67 22.18 -15.79
N GLN A 17 -32.11 23.13 -14.95
CA GLN A 17 -31.22 24.06 -14.26
C GLN A 17 -30.27 23.24 -13.39
N GLY A 18 -29.05 23.03 -13.87
CA GLY A 18 -27.94 22.59 -13.04
C GLY A 18 -27.33 23.81 -12.37
N THR A 19 -27.41 23.87 -11.04
CA THR A 19 -26.61 24.76 -10.20
C THR A 19 -25.14 24.62 -10.59
N GLY A 20 -24.51 25.74 -10.95
CA GLY A 20 -23.12 25.77 -11.36
C GLY A 20 -22.20 25.33 -10.23
N THR A 21 -21.57 24.18 -10.41
CA THR A 21 -20.33 23.83 -9.73
C THR A 21 -19.28 23.66 -10.82
N THR A 22 -18.52 24.73 -11.07
CA THR A 22 -17.28 24.69 -11.84
C THR A 22 -16.38 23.59 -11.30
N MET A 23 -16.07 22.59 -12.12
CA MET A 23 -14.97 21.65 -11.86
C MET A 23 -13.67 22.46 -11.76
N LYS A 24 -13.11 22.54 -10.55
CA LYS A 24 -11.76 23.07 -10.33
C LYS A 24 -10.75 22.06 -10.87
N THR A 25 -9.87 22.54 -11.75
CA THR A 25 -8.72 21.80 -12.25
C THR A 25 -7.64 21.63 -11.17
N TRP A 26 -6.84 20.59 -11.31
CA TRP A 26 -5.81 20.11 -10.37
C TRP A 26 -4.68 21.10 -10.01
N LYS A 27 -4.72 22.36 -10.48
CA LYS A 27 -3.63 23.34 -10.33
C LYS A 27 -3.67 24.18 -9.04
N GLU A 28 -4.74 24.16 -8.24
CA GLU A 28 -4.85 25.08 -7.08
C GLU A 28 -4.32 24.57 -5.73
N HIS A 29 -3.85 23.32 -5.62
CA HIS A 29 -3.34 22.79 -4.33
C HIS A 29 -1.80 22.84 -4.16
N ALA A 30 -1.03 23.29 -5.15
CA ALA A 30 0.43 23.16 -5.16
C ALA A 30 1.22 24.48 -4.92
N LYS A 31 0.68 25.41 -4.12
CA LYS A 31 1.44 26.61 -3.73
C LYS A 31 1.22 26.98 -2.27
N THR A 32 1.92 26.30 -1.35
CA THR A 32 2.50 26.95 -0.16
C THR A 32 3.60 26.07 0.45
N LEU A 33 4.63 26.74 0.97
CA LEU A 33 5.77 26.26 1.77
C LEU A 33 7.02 25.79 1.03
N ALA A 34 7.79 26.81 0.62
CA ALA A 34 9.24 26.77 0.60
C ALA A 34 9.82 27.20 1.96
N VAL A 35 11.08 26.80 2.19
CA VAL A 35 12.10 27.37 3.10
C VAL A 35 12.11 26.89 4.55
N GLY A 36 13.21 26.21 4.91
CA GLY A 36 13.61 25.89 6.29
C GLY A 36 14.90 25.06 6.33
N VAL A 37 16.06 25.72 6.17
CA VAL A 37 17.42 25.18 6.37
C VAL A 37 17.68 24.99 7.86
N LEU A 38 18.35 23.89 8.28
CA LEU A 38 19.44 23.96 9.29
C LEU A 38 20.25 22.65 9.44
N VAL A 39 21.54 22.90 9.65
CA VAL A 39 22.72 22.03 9.76
C VAL A 39 22.93 21.57 11.21
N ALA A 40 23.33 20.32 11.43
CA ALA A 40 24.22 19.81 12.50
C ALA A 40 24.29 18.27 12.34
N GLY A 41 25.38 17.53 12.52
CA GLY A 41 26.66 17.73 13.19
C GLY A 41 27.09 16.34 13.70
N VAL A 42 28.29 15.91 13.32
CA VAL A 42 28.88 14.59 13.62
C VAL A 42 29.18 14.44 15.11
N VAL A 43 28.85 13.30 15.74
CA VAL A 43 29.68 12.68 16.79
C VAL A 43 29.60 11.14 16.71
N ALA A 44 30.76 10.52 16.67
CA ALA A 44 31.00 9.09 16.62
C ALA A 44 30.75 8.38 17.96
N ALA A 45 30.26 7.14 17.90
CA ALA A 45 30.61 6.10 18.87
C ALA A 45 30.47 4.75 18.16
N GLY A 46 31.61 4.04 18.05
CA GLY A 46 31.72 2.80 17.30
C GLY A 46 30.92 1.66 17.90
N VAL A 47 30.35 0.85 17.00
CA VAL A 47 29.99 -0.54 17.29
C VAL A 47 30.44 -1.35 16.08
N ASN A 48 31.30 -2.34 16.34
CA ASN A 48 31.93 -3.18 15.34
C ASN A 48 30.90 -3.87 14.44
N LEU A 49 31.01 -3.64 13.13
CA LEU A 49 30.35 -4.41 12.08
C LEU A 49 31.08 -5.75 11.91
N ALA A 50 30.72 -6.78 12.68
CA ALA A 50 31.19 -8.15 12.40
C ALA A 50 30.31 -9.29 12.94
N ASP A 51 29.53 -9.13 14.02
CA ASP A 51 28.98 -10.31 14.73
C ASP A 51 27.44 -10.49 14.69
N ALA A 52 26.78 -10.13 13.58
CA ALA A 52 25.36 -10.46 13.38
C ALA A 52 25.11 -11.33 12.13
N ALA A 53 26.13 -12.06 11.68
CA ALA A 53 26.03 -12.98 10.55
C ALA A 53 26.07 -14.43 11.04
N THR A 54 24.95 -14.96 11.53
CA THR A 54 24.57 -16.39 11.40
C THR A 54 23.18 -16.61 12.00
N PHE A 55 22.38 -17.44 11.32
CA PHE A 55 20.97 -17.79 11.59
C PHE A 55 19.89 -16.88 11.00
N PHE A 56 19.76 -16.91 9.67
CA PHE A 56 18.47 -17.08 8.96
C PHE A 56 18.76 -17.52 7.52
N THR A 57 18.81 -18.83 7.29
CA THR A 57 18.76 -19.42 5.93
C THR A 57 17.37 -19.98 5.68
N SER A 58 16.48 -19.14 5.16
CA SER A 58 15.33 -19.60 4.37
C SER A 58 14.94 -18.52 3.37
N THR A 59 15.50 -18.66 2.16
CA THR A 59 15.04 -18.08 0.88
C THR A 59 14.66 -16.60 0.89
N SER A 60 15.67 -15.73 1.01
CA SER A 60 15.66 -14.44 0.31
C SER A 60 16.32 -14.67 -1.05
N SER A 61 15.53 -14.55 -2.12
CA SER A 61 16.07 -14.43 -3.47
C SER A 61 16.99 -13.21 -3.50
N ALA A 62 18.26 -13.46 -3.85
CA ALA A 62 19.21 -12.41 -4.18
C ALA A 62 18.55 -11.40 -5.12
N GLY A 63 18.68 -10.11 -4.82
CA GLY A 63 18.14 -9.03 -5.63
C GLY A 63 18.46 -9.26 -7.09
N SER A 64 17.43 -9.41 -7.91
CA SER A 64 17.58 -9.57 -9.36
C SER A 64 18.25 -8.31 -9.88
N SER A 65 19.51 -8.40 -10.30
CA SER A 65 20.06 -7.48 -11.28
C SER A 65 19.04 -7.35 -12.42
N ALA A 66 18.70 -6.13 -12.83
CA ALA A 66 17.76 -5.89 -13.91
C ALA A 66 18.17 -6.69 -15.16
N VAL A 67 17.32 -7.64 -15.57
CA VAL A 67 17.64 -8.61 -16.64
C VAL A 67 17.81 -7.93 -18.00
N THR A 68 17.16 -6.76 -18.15
CA THR A 68 17.31 -5.85 -19.30
C THR A 68 17.38 -4.41 -18.77
N ALA A 69 17.88 -3.48 -19.58
CA ALA A 69 17.95 -2.06 -19.18
C ALA A 69 16.58 -1.42 -18.91
N ASN A 70 15.48 -1.99 -19.42
CA ASN A 70 14.11 -1.53 -19.19
C ASN A 70 13.41 -2.25 -18.04
N ALA A 71 14.01 -3.32 -17.50
CA ALA A 71 13.39 -4.11 -16.44
C ALA A 71 13.14 -3.25 -15.20
N ILE A 72 11.93 -3.35 -14.65
CA ILE A 72 11.55 -2.74 -13.37
C ILE A 72 11.67 -3.83 -12.32
N ASN A 73 12.39 -3.56 -11.23
CA ASN A 73 12.43 -4.47 -10.09
C ASN A 73 11.07 -4.43 -9.37
N THR A 74 10.20 -5.38 -9.69
CA THR A 74 8.87 -5.45 -9.10
C THR A 74 8.87 -5.90 -7.65
N ASP A 75 9.99 -6.36 -7.09
CA ASP A 75 10.12 -6.58 -5.64
C ASP A 75 10.36 -5.26 -4.87
N ASN A 76 10.67 -4.17 -5.59
CA ASN A 76 10.86 -2.84 -5.04
C ASN A 76 9.66 -1.93 -5.30
N ARG A 77 8.81 -1.75 -4.28
CA ARG A 77 7.61 -0.88 -4.31
C ARG A 77 7.92 0.52 -4.82
N GLU A 78 8.98 1.15 -4.32
CA GLU A 78 9.28 2.55 -4.65
C GLU A 78 9.83 2.71 -6.07
N GLU A 79 10.49 1.69 -6.60
CA GLU A 79 10.89 1.68 -8.01
C GLU A 79 9.66 1.58 -8.92
N VAL A 80 8.77 0.63 -8.66
CA VAL A 80 7.50 0.51 -9.41
C VAL A 80 6.69 1.80 -9.32
N ARG A 81 6.62 2.39 -8.11
CA ARG A 81 5.94 3.66 -7.86
C ARG A 81 6.53 4.80 -8.67
N THR A 82 7.85 4.98 -8.61
CA THR A 82 8.55 6.08 -9.30
C THR A 82 8.35 5.98 -10.80
N ARG A 83 8.48 4.77 -11.35
CA ARG A 83 8.23 4.48 -12.77
C ARG A 83 6.77 4.68 -13.16
N TYR A 84 5.82 4.30 -12.30
CA TYR A 84 4.40 4.56 -12.55
C TYR A 84 4.12 6.06 -12.63
N LEU A 85 4.65 6.85 -11.70
CA LEU A 85 4.44 8.29 -11.73
C LEU A 85 5.03 8.94 -12.97
N SER A 86 6.26 8.57 -13.37
CA SER A 86 6.92 9.16 -14.53
C SER A 86 6.35 8.71 -15.88
N ASP A 87 6.00 7.43 -15.99
CA ASP A 87 5.72 6.80 -17.29
C ASP A 87 4.22 6.67 -17.57
N ILE A 88 3.38 6.73 -16.52
CA ILE A 88 1.92 6.57 -16.61
C ILE A 88 1.19 7.82 -16.10
N ALA A 89 1.42 8.25 -14.86
CA ALA A 89 0.63 9.32 -14.24
C ALA A 89 0.94 10.71 -14.82
N ASP A 90 2.23 10.99 -15.11
CA ASP A 90 2.72 12.24 -15.69
C ASP A 90 2.69 12.22 -17.23
N THR A 91 1.58 11.74 -17.81
CA THR A 91 1.39 11.73 -19.26
C THR A 91 0.31 12.71 -19.66
N ASP A 92 0.68 14.00 -19.71
CA ASP A 92 -0.15 15.04 -20.30
C ASP A 92 -0.54 14.66 -21.75
N TYR A 93 -1.82 14.80 -22.07
CA TYR A 93 -2.29 14.72 -23.44
C TYR A 93 -2.01 16.06 -24.12
N PRO A 94 -1.21 16.11 -25.19
CA PRO A 94 -1.04 17.35 -25.92
C PRO A 94 -2.39 17.79 -26.49
N GLU A 95 -2.65 19.10 -26.54
CA GLU A 95 -3.89 19.69 -27.07
C GLU A 95 -4.21 19.21 -28.50
N SER A 96 -3.17 18.81 -29.26
CA SER A 96 -3.32 18.18 -30.57
C SER A 96 -2.48 16.89 -30.68
N PRO A 97 -3.11 15.71 -30.73
CA PRO A 97 -2.40 14.42 -30.78
C PRO A 97 -1.75 14.13 -32.14
N ASN A 98 -2.11 14.91 -33.16
CA ASN A 98 -1.60 14.82 -34.52
C ASN A 98 -1.48 16.22 -35.14
N ASN A 99 -0.58 16.37 -36.11
CA ASN A 99 -0.36 17.61 -36.85
C ASN A 99 -0.93 17.48 -38.27
N GLY A 100 -2.00 18.23 -38.54
CA GLY A 100 -2.55 18.36 -39.89
C GLY A 100 -3.38 17.18 -40.39
N ALA A 101 -3.84 16.28 -39.52
CA ALA A 101 -4.77 15.23 -39.95
C ALA A 101 -6.17 15.81 -40.21
N ASP A 102 -6.77 15.41 -41.32
CA ASP A 102 -8.11 15.79 -41.73
C ASP A 102 -8.77 14.59 -42.40
N HIS A 103 -9.57 13.86 -41.63
CA HIS A 103 -10.29 12.67 -42.09
C HIS A 103 -11.43 13.00 -43.06
N LYS A 104 -11.88 14.26 -43.15
CA LYS A 104 -12.91 14.67 -44.12
C LYS A 104 -12.33 14.83 -45.52
N ASN A 105 -11.08 15.31 -45.60
CA ASN A 105 -10.36 15.54 -46.85
C ASN A 105 -9.23 14.53 -47.11
N CYS A 106 -9.22 13.40 -46.39
CA CYS A 106 -8.24 12.33 -46.51
C CYS A 106 -6.77 12.76 -46.41
N ARG A 107 -6.48 13.69 -45.50
CA ARG A 107 -5.10 14.08 -45.16
C ARG A 107 -4.69 13.37 -43.90
N ALA A 108 -3.71 12.48 -43.99
CA ALA A 108 -3.27 11.68 -42.84
C ALA A 108 -2.60 12.54 -41.76
N GLY A 109 -1.95 13.64 -42.16
CA GLY A 109 -1.08 14.40 -41.27
C GLY A 109 0.08 13.55 -40.76
N VAL A 110 0.64 13.95 -39.63
CA VAL A 110 1.63 13.14 -38.91
C VAL A 110 1.29 13.12 -37.42
N VAL A 111 1.58 12.01 -36.76
CA VAL A 111 1.45 11.96 -35.30
C VAL A 111 2.32 13.02 -34.62
N ASN A 112 1.83 13.61 -33.54
CA ASN A 112 2.64 14.51 -32.73
C ASN A 112 3.75 13.71 -32.01
N PRO A 113 5.04 14.07 -32.15
CA PRO A 113 6.13 13.35 -31.50
C PRO A 113 5.99 13.24 -29.96
N THR A 114 5.44 14.25 -29.31
CA THR A 114 5.17 14.23 -27.86
C THR A 114 4.15 13.14 -27.49
N THR A 115 3.12 12.97 -28.31
CA THR A 115 2.14 11.88 -28.17
C THR A 115 2.84 10.54 -28.34
N ALA A 116 3.56 10.35 -29.45
CA ALA A 116 4.23 9.08 -29.75
C ALA A 116 5.24 8.68 -28.67
N ASN A 117 6.03 9.63 -28.16
CA ASN A 117 6.96 9.39 -27.06
C ASN A 117 6.25 9.02 -25.75
N SER A 118 5.08 9.61 -25.47
CA SER A 118 4.30 9.27 -24.27
C SER A 118 3.67 7.88 -24.37
N VAL A 119 3.17 7.50 -25.56
CA VAL A 119 2.76 6.12 -25.86
C VAL A 119 3.92 5.15 -25.64
N ALA A 120 5.12 5.50 -26.10
CA ALA A 120 6.32 4.68 -25.92
C ALA A 120 6.68 4.49 -24.45
N ARG A 121 6.66 5.56 -23.64
CA ARG A 121 6.91 5.49 -22.18
C ARG A 121 5.92 4.56 -21.50
N ALA A 122 4.62 4.73 -21.77
CA ALA A 122 3.58 3.89 -21.19
C ALA A 122 3.74 2.42 -21.59
N LEU A 123 3.96 2.13 -22.88
CA LEU A 123 4.21 0.77 -23.36
C LEU A 123 5.43 0.14 -22.67
N ASN A 124 6.53 0.89 -22.56
CA ASN A 124 7.78 0.39 -21.98
C ASN A 124 7.68 0.19 -20.46
N TYR A 125 6.83 0.95 -19.77
CA TYR A 125 6.49 0.67 -18.37
C TYR A 125 5.87 -0.73 -18.22
N PHE A 126 4.83 -1.04 -18.99
CA PHE A 126 4.17 -2.36 -18.90
C PHE A 126 5.09 -3.52 -19.30
N ARG A 127 5.96 -3.31 -20.30
CA ARG A 127 6.99 -4.28 -20.69
C ARG A 127 8.05 -4.48 -19.61
N GLY A 128 8.47 -3.39 -18.97
CA GLY A 128 9.47 -3.36 -17.91
C GLY A 128 9.04 -4.14 -16.66
N LEU A 129 7.75 -4.12 -16.31
CA LEU A 129 7.18 -4.91 -15.23
C LEU A 129 7.37 -6.44 -15.40
N ASN A 130 7.63 -6.91 -16.63
CA ASN A 130 7.91 -8.31 -16.93
C ASN A 130 9.38 -8.55 -17.37
N GLY A 131 10.25 -7.55 -17.17
CA GLY A 131 11.67 -7.63 -17.54
C GLY A 131 11.96 -7.57 -19.04
N ALA A 132 10.96 -7.31 -19.89
CA ALA A 132 11.15 -7.24 -21.33
C ALA A 132 11.89 -5.94 -21.75
N GLU A 133 12.64 -6.04 -22.85
CA GLU A 133 13.34 -4.89 -23.45
C GLU A 133 12.36 -3.78 -23.86
N ALA A 134 12.84 -2.53 -23.81
CA ALA A 134 12.08 -1.39 -24.29
C ALA A 134 11.90 -1.46 -25.82
N VAL A 135 10.71 -1.12 -26.28
CA VAL A 135 10.40 -0.88 -27.69
C VAL A 135 10.80 0.54 -28.05
N LYS A 136 11.45 0.69 -29.20
CA LYS A 136 11.72 1.96 -29.84
C LYS A 136 10.49 2.45 -30.59
N MET A 137 10.05 3.67 -30.31
CA MET A 137 9.00 4.33 -31.09
C MET A 137 9.61 4.98 -32.32
N ASP A 138 9.18 4.53 -33.50
CA ASP A 138 9.55 5.08 -34.77
C ASP A 138 8.55 6.15 -35.21
N THR A 139 9.07 7.35 -35.47
CA THR A 139 8.31 8.52 -35.89
C THR A 139 8.81 9.09 -37.22
N THR A 140 9.84 8.51 -37.82
CA THR A 140 10.54 9.09 -38.97
C THR A 140 10.61 8.16 -40.17
N SER A 141 10.51 6.84 -40.00
CA SER A 141 10.55 5.92 -41.13
C SER A 141 9.17 5.77 -41.81
N PRO A 142 9.13 5.17 -43.02
CA PRO A 142 7.89 4.78 -43.68
C PRO A 142 6.88 4.00 -42.83
N LEU A 143 7.31 3.33 -41.74
CA LEU A 143 6.41 2.63 -40.81
C LEU A 143 5.36 3.54 -40.19
N GLN A 144 5.70 4.82 -39.98
CA GLN A 144 4.78 5.80 -39.41
C GLN A 144 3.61 6.09 -40.38
N ASP A 145 3.87 6.14 -41.68
CA ASP A 145 2.83 6.43 -42.67
C ASP A 145 1.80 5.29 -42.74
N TYR A 146 2.22 4.03 -42.57
CA TYR A 146 1.29 2.91 -42.49
C TYR A 146 0.29 3.05 -41.32
N THR A 147 0.78 3.31 -40.11
CA THR A 147 -0.08 3.44 -38.93
C THR A 147 -0.92 4.71 -38.97
N GLN A 148 -0.38 5.83 -39.45
CA GLN A 148 -1.13 7.08 -39.58
C GLN A 148 -2.25 6.98 -40.65
N GLN A 149 -2.01 6.30 -41.77
CA GLN A 149 -3.02 6.07 -42.81
C GLN A 149 -4.11 5.10 -42.33
N ALA A 150 -3.75 4.10 -41.52
CA ALA A 150 -4.74 3.21 -40.90
C ALA A 150 -5.67 3.99 -39.96
N ALA A 151 -5.09 4.84 -39.09
CA ALA A 151 -5.85 5.72 -38.20
C ALA A 151 -6.76 6.67 -38.98
N LEU A 152 -6.26 7.30 -40.05
CA LEU A 152 -7.04 8.16 -40.94
C LEU A 152 -8.27 7.44 -41.50
N ASN A 153 -8.08 6.23 -42.03
CA ASN A 153 -9.16 5.46 -42.62
C ASN A 153 -10.22 5.11 -41.57
N MET A 154 -9.80 4.62 -40.40
CA MET A 154 -10.74 4.30 -39.32
C MET A 154 -11.53 5.53 -38.86
N ALA A 155 -10.86 6.68 -38.73
CA ALA A 155 -11.51 7.95 -38.39
C ALA A 155 -12.51 8.42 -39.46
N ALA A 156 -12.17 8.29 -40.74
CA ALA A 156 -13.05 8.69 -41.84
C ALA A 156 -14.32 7.81 -41.94
N ASN A 157 -14.27 6.59 -41.41
CA ASN A 157 -15.36 5.63 -41.46
C ASN A 157 -16.04 5.39 -40.10
N GLY A 158 -15.51 5.93 -39.00
CA GLY A 158 -16.05 5.77 -37.64
C GLY A 158 -16.07 4.32 -37.13
N ARG A 159 -15.12 3.49 -37.57
CA ARG A 159 -15.07 2.06 -37.19
C ARG A 159 -13.65 1.49 -37.22
N LEU A 160 -13.37 0.53 -36.34
CA LEU A 160 -12.14 -0.26 -36.35
C LEU A 160 -12.26 -1.43 -37.32
N SER A 161 -11.19 -1.69 -38.10
CA SER A 161 -11.09 -2.89 -38.93
C SER A 161 -9.64 -3.21 -39.25
N HIS A 162 -9.21 -4.45 -39.01
CA HIS A 162 -7.92 -4.95 -39.51
C HIS A 162 -7.95 -5.24 -41.02
N THR A 163 -9.13 -5.30 -41.64
CA THR A 163 -9.30 -5.53 -43.07
C THR A 163 -9.97 -4.31 -43.68
N ILE A 164 -9.16 -3.39 -44.18
CA ILE A 164 -9.66 -2.19 -44.86
C ILE A 164 -10.00 -2.55 -46.32
N GLU A 165 -11.25 -2.31 -46.68
CA GLU A 165 -11.79 -2.56 -48.01
C GLU A 165 -11.48 -1.40 -48.97
N LYS A 166 -11.26 -1.70 -50.26
CA LYS A 166 -10.95 -0.71 -51.31
C LYS A 166 -12.01 0.39 -51.46
N GLY A 167 -13.26 0.11 -51.08
CA GLY A 167 -14.37 1.07 -51.14
C GLY A 167 -14.53 1.97 -49.90
N SER A 168 -13.70 1.79 -48.87
CA SER A 168 -13.77 2.63 -47.66
C SER A 168 -13.33 4.08 -47.92
N LYS A 169 -13.87 5.03 -47.15
CA LYS A 169 -13.41 6.43 -47.24
C LYS A 169 -11.94 6.53 -46.86
N CYS A 170 -11.19 7.37 -47.57
CA CYS A 170 -9.74 7.53 -47.38
C CYS A 170 -8.99 6.19 -47.46
N PHE A 171 -9.41 5.31 -48.37
CA PHE A 171 -8.67 4.10 -48.67
C PHE A 171 -7.28 4.42 -49.23
N SER A 172 -6.28 3.72 -48.73
CA SER A 172 -4.97 3.59 -49.37
C SER A 172 -4.41 2.20 -49.10
N PHE A 173 -3.48 1.74 -49.93
CA PHE A 173 -2.77 0.48 -49.66
C PHE A 173 -2.02 0.54 -48.33
N LYS A 174 -1.46 1.70 -47.98
CA LYS A 174 -0.80 1.93 -46.69
C LYS A 174 -1.77 1.82 -45.52
N ALA A 175 -2.99 2.35 -45.64
CA ALA A 175 -4.01 2.17 -44.62
C ALA A 175 -4.30 0.69 -44.41
N GLN A 176 -4.54 -0.06 -45.49
CA GLN A 176 -4.82 -1.49 -45.44
C GLN A 176 -3.70 -2.28 -44.75
N GLN A 177 -2.45 -2.09 -45.16
CA GLN A 177 -1.31 -2.77 -44.55
C GLN A 177 -1.11 -2.34 -43.09
N GLY A 178 -1.20 -1.04 -42.82
CA GLY A 178 -1.06 -0.49 -41.47
C GLY A 178 -2.09 -1.04 -40.49
N ALA A 179 -3.34 -1.19 -40.92
CA ALA A 179 -4.40 -1.77 -40.09
C ALA A 179 -4.18 -3.26 -39.79
N ALA A 180 -3.65 -4.00 -40.76
CA ALA A 180 -3.46 -5.44 -40.64
C ALA A 180 -2.27 -5.82 -39.75
N ILE A 181 -1.26 -4.94 -39.60
CA ILE A 181 -0.09 -5.18 -38.75
C ILE A 181 -0.19 -4.59 -37.35
N SER A 182 -1.28 -3.87 -37.05
CA SER A 182 -1.38 -3.04 -35.85
C SER A 182 -2.44 -3.53 -34.90
N ASN A 183 -2.26 -3.28 -33.61
CA ASN A 183 -3.38 -3.19 -32.68
C ASN A 183 -4.16 -1.90 -32.93
N LEU A 184 -5.50 -1.96 -32.91
CA LEU A 184 -6.38 -0.88 -33.31
C LEU A 184 -7.31 -0.50 -32.15
N SER A 185 -7.50 0.79 -31.91
CA SER A 185 -8.41 1.27 -30.87
C SER A 185 -9.16 2.52 -31.30
N ASP A 186 -10.34 2.70 -30.71
CA ASP A 186 -11.10 3.94 -30.70
C ASP A 186 -11.08 4.45 -29.25
N SER A 187 -10.39 5.56 -29.04
CA SER A 187 -10.04 6.08 -27.73
C SER A 187 -10.22 7.60 -27.67
N ALA A 188 -11.23 8.13 -28.38
CA ALA A 188 -11.51 9.55 -28.38
C ALA A 188 -11.61 10.09 -26.94
N GLY A 189 -10.79 11.10 -26.61
CA GLY A 189 -10.77 11.73 -25.29
C GLY A 189 -9.88 11.08 -24.22
N GLN A 190 -9.10 10.05 -24.55
CA GLN A 190 -8.21 9.37 -23.60
C GLN A 190 -6.75 9.83 -23.70
N THR A 191 -6.04 9.86 -22.57
CA THR A 191 -4.59 10.16 -22.53
C THR A 191 -3.76 9.08 -23.22
N PRO A 192 -2.48 9.30 -23.57
CA PRO A 192 -1.69 8.29 -24.29
C PRO A 192 -1.44 7.04 -23.43
N ALA A 193 -1.24 7.21 -22.11
CA ALA A 193 -1.08 6.08 -21.20
C ALA A 193 -2.39 5.29 -21.02
N GLU A 194 -3.53 5.99 -21.00
CA GLU A 194 -4.84 5.32 -20.96
C GLU A 194 -5.07 4.46 -22.19
N GLN A 195 -4.69 4.95 -23.38
CA GLN A 195 -4.81 4.18 -24.62
C GLN A 195 -4.01 2.88 -24.59
N ILE A 196 -2.75 2.95 -24.14
CA ILE A 196 -1.95 1.73 -23.97
C ILE A 196 -2.59 0.83 -22.91
N LEU A 197 -3.05 1.38 -21.79
CA LEU A 197 -3.73 0.60 -20.77
C LEU A 197 -4.94 -0.15 -21.33
N TRP A 198 -5.76 0.44 -22.22
CA TRP A 198 -6.90 -0.23 -22.85
C TRP A 198 -6.50 -1.48 -23.64
N TYR A 199 -5.37 -1.45 -24.36
CA TYR A 199 -4.84 -2.64 -25.02
C TYR A 199 -4.41 -3.72 -24.03
N PHE A 200 -3.89 -3.31 -22.86
CA PHE A 200 -3.50 -4.24 -21.82
C PHE A 200 -4.70 -4.78 -21.04
N ILE A 201 -5.67 -3.98 -20.59
CA ILE A 201 -6.84 -4.52 -19.88
C ILE A 201 -7.72 -5.38 -20.80
N ASP A 202 -7.71 -5.10 -22.11
CA ASP A 202 -8.38 -5.85 -23.18
C ASP A 202 -9.83 -6.23 -22.77
N PRO A 203 -10.68 -5.22 -22.52
CA PRO A 203 -11.96 -5.38 -21.84
C PRO A 203 -12.90 -6.30 -22.61
N SER A 204 -13.73 -7.06 -21.90
CA SER A 204 -14.73 -7.91 -22.54
C SER A 204 -15.87 -7.08 -23.12
N SER A 205 -16.39 -7.48 -24.28
CA SER A 205 -17.60 -6.88 -24.86
C SER A 205 -18.91 -7.38 -24.21
N LEU A 206 -18.84 -8.17 -23.12
CA LEU A 206 -19.98 -8.96 -22.62
C LEU A 206 -20.59 -8.53 -21.27
N GLY A 207 -20.01 -7.58 -20.53
CA GLY A 207 -20.54 -7.22 -19.20
C GLY A 207 -20.04 -8.12 -18.04
N ALA A 208 -20.28 -7.76 -16.77
CA ALA A 208 -19.72 -8.40 -15.55
C ALA A 208 -20.42 -9.71 -15.19
N SER A 209 -21.63 -9.93 -15.70
CA SER A 209 -22.41 -11.15 -15.47
C SER A 209 -21.83 -12.39 -16.14
N THR A 210 -20.53 -12.39 -16.50
CA THR A 210 -19.97 -13.25 -17.53
C THR A 210 -18.62 -13.87 -17.21
N MET A 211 -18.30 -14.10 -15.92
CA MET A 211 -17.10 -14.89 -15.54
C MET A 211 -16.94 -16.17 -16.38
N THR A 212 -18.04 -16.83 -16.73
CA THR A 212 -18.07 -18.06 -17.53
C THR A 212 -18.30 -17.87 -19.04
N LYS A 213 -18.70 -16.69 -19.52
CA LYS A 213 -18.90 -16.48 -20.96
C LYS A 213 -17.61 -16.04 -21.63
N VAL A 214 -17.54 -16.28 -22.94
CA VAL A 214 -16.38 -15.95 -23.76
C VAL A 214 -16.67 -14.78 -24.69
N GLY A 215 -16.03 -13.64 -24.44
CA GLY A 215 -16.12 -12.41 -25.23
C GLY A 215 -15.10 -12.36 -26.37
N ALA A 216 -15.26 -11.41 -27.29
CA ALA A 216 -14.36 -11.26 -28.45
C ALA A 216 -12.90 -11.00 -28.03
N ASN A 217 -12.71 -10.18 -26.99
CA ASN A 217 -11.40 -9.80 -26.46
C ASN A 217 -10.82 -10.79 -25.43
N ASP A 218 -11.48 -11.93 -25.19
CA ASP A 218 -10.90 -13.02 -24.36
C ASP A 218 -9.70 -13.71 -25.03
N ARG A 219 -9.40 -13.33 -26.27
CA ARG A 219 -8.20 -13.73 -27.00
C ARG A 219 -6.94 -13.00 -26.55
N LEU A 220 -7.07 -11.91 -25.80
CA LEU A 220 -5.97 -11.08 -25.29
C LEU A 220 -4.99 -10.60 -26.39
N GLY A 221 -5.45 -10.53 -27.64
CA GLY A 221 -4.61 -10.30 -28.81
C GLY A 221 -3.83 -9.00 -28.70
N HIS A 222 -4.47 -7.96 -28.15
CA HIS A 222 -3.84 -6.67 -27.98
C HIS A 222 -2.69 -6.74 -26.96
N ARG A 223 -2.98 -7.28 -25.77
CA ARG A 223 -2.02 -7.44 -24.66
C ARG A 223 -0.82 -8.28 -25.08
N ILE A 224 -1.06 -9.48 -25.62
CA ILE A 224 0.04 -10.43 -25.91
C ILE A 224 0.95 -9.93 -27.03
N ALA A 225 0.41 -9.18 -28.01
CA ALA A 225 1.21 -8.61 -29.09
C ALA A 225 2.11 -7.46 -28.58
N LEU A 226 1.61 -6.59 -27.70
CA LEU A 226 2.41 -5.51 -27.10
C LEU A 226 3.42 -6.00 -26.06
N MET A 227 3.13 -7.12 -25.39
CA MET A 227 4.03 -7.77 -24.45
C MET A 227 5.08 -8.65 -25.12
N ASP A 228 5.03 -8.86 -26.42
CA ASP A 228 5.96 -9.73 -27.12
C ASP A 228 7.41 -9.28 -26.93
N PRO A 229 8.28 -10.07 -26.28
CA PRO A 229 9.66 -9.64 -26.00
C PRO A 229 10.48 -9.44 -27.27
N THR A 230 10.09 -10.02 -28.41
CA THR A 230 10.80 -9.77 -29.67
C THR A 230 10.39 -8.46 -30.32
N LEU A 231 9.26 -7.83 -29.95
CA LEU A 231 8.91 -6.50 -30.46
C LEU A 231 9.99 -5.50 -30.01
N SER A 232 10.71 -4.91 -30.96
CA SER A 232 11.84 -4.01 -30.72
C SER A 232 11.61 -2.60 -31.27
N THR A 233 10.86 -2.48 -32.37
CA THR A 233 10.46 -1.20 -32.95
C THR A 233 8.97 -1.21 -33.24
N THR A 234 8.27 -0.12 -32.89
CA THR A 234 6.85 0.09 -33.24
C THR A 234 6.67 1.48 -33.84
N SER A 235 5.51 1.74 -34.45
CA SER A 235 5.06 3.09 -34.77
C SER A 235 3.63 3.27 -34.29
N TYR A 236 3.21 4.52 -34.14
CA TYR A 236 1.89 4.87 -33.64
C TYR A 236 1.27 5.96 -34.53
N GLY A 237 0.05 5.72 -34.98
CA GLY A 237 -0.77 6.68 -35.71
C GLY A 237 -2.01 7.06 -34.92
N ASN A 238 -2.43 8.32 -35.03
CA ASN A 238 -3.63 8.84 -34.36
C ASN A 238 -4.37 9.83 -35.27
N VAL A 239 -5.67 9.62 -35.45
CA VAL A 239 -6.58 10.60 -36.09
C VAL A 239 -7.91 10.61 -35.33
N ASN A 240 -8.25 11.73 -34.71
CA ASN A 240 -9.53 11.94 -34.01
C ASN A 240 -9.88 10.82 -32.99
N GLY A 241 -8.89 10.32 -32.25
CA GLY A 241 -9.07 9.24 -31.27
C GLY A 241 -8.98 7.81 -31.82
N TYR A 242 -8.92 7.63 -33.15
CA TYR A 242 -8.63 6.32 -33.75
C TYR A 242 -7.13 6.10 -33.82
N ASN A 243 -6.66 4.94 -33.37
CA ASN A 243 -5.24 4.64 -33.28
C ASN A 243 -4.87 3.32 -33.94
N ALA A 244 -3.64 3.29 -34.45
CA ALA A 244 -2.97 2.08 -34.87
C ALA A 244 -1.56 2.05 -34.27
N ILE A 245 -1.19 0.94 -33.61
CA ILE A 245 0.17 0.69 -33.13
C ILE A 245 0.71 -0.60 -33.74
N ALA A 246 1.81 -0.51 -34.47
CA ALA A 246 2.37 -1.65 -35.21
C ALA A 246 2.96 -2.71 -34.28
N VAL A 247 2.57 -3.97 -34.45
CA VAL A 247 3.01 -5.10 -33.61
C VAL A 247 3.67 -6.24 -34.41
N THR A 248 3.66 -6.16 -35.74
CA THR A 248 4.37 -7.09 -36.63
C THR A 248 4.81 -6.39 -37.92
N GLY A 249 5.79 -6.96 -38.62
CA GLY A 249 6.23 -6.52 -39.94
C GLY A 249 5.83 -7.46 -41.08
N ASP A 250 5.12 -8.55 -40.80
CA ASP A 250 4.97 -9.69 -41.72
C ASP A 250 4.27 -9.35 -43.05
N GLN A 251 3.46 -8.29 -43.06
CA GLN A 251 2.74 -7.84 -44.27
C GLN A 251 3.43 -6.66 -44.98
N LEU A 252 4.50 -6.12 -44.40
CA LEU A 252 5.26 -5.02 -45.00
C LEU A 252 6.39 -5.54 -45.88
N VAL A 253 6.64 -4.85 -46.98
CA VAL A 253 7.79 -5.09 -47.85
C VAL A 253 8.90 -4.12 -47.46
N SER A 254 10.12 -4.64 -47.28
CA SER A 254 11.29 -3.79 -47.04
C SER A 254 11.58 -2.90 -48.24
N THR A 255 11.96 -1.67 -47.95
CA THR A 255 12.39 -0.65 -48.93
C THR A 255 13.80 -0.18 -48.57
N PRO A 256 14.50 0.58 -49.43
CA PRO A 256 15.80 1.15 -49.07
C PRO A 256 15.80 1.95 -47.76
N ASP A 257 14.68 2.61 -47.44
CA ASP A 257 14.54 3.49 -46.27
C ASP A 257 13.83 2.81 -45.07
N PHE A 258 13.42 1.54 -45.22
CA PHE A 258 12.69 0.81 -44.17
C PHE A 258 12.94 -0.70 -44.27
N ASN A 259 13.44 -1.29 -43.19
CA ASN A 259 13.55 -2.74 -43.08
C ASN A 259 12.43 -3.29 -42.18
N ASN A 260 11.52 -4.10 -42.73
CA ASN A 260 10.41 -4.68 -41.96
C ASN A 260 10.90 -5.55 -40.78
N LYS A 261 12.10 -6.15 -40.89
CA LYS A 261 12.72 -6.94 -39.83
C LYS A 261 13.14 -6.12 -38.62
N GLN A 262 13.21 -4.79 -38.73
CA GLN A 262 13.56 -3.94 -37.59
C GLN A 262 12.47 -3.90 -36.50
N ILE A 263 11.25 -4.33 -36.83
CA ILE A 263 10.12 -4.42 -35.89
C ILE A 263 10.37 -5.50 -34.84
N THR A 264 11.08 -6.56 -35.21
CA THR A 264 11.34 -7.71 -34.33
C THR A 264 12.83 -7.96 -34.12
N ASN A 265 13.26 -8.09 -32.86
CA ASN A 265 14.57 -8.58 -32.47
C ASN A 265 14.45 -10.00 -31.91
N GLU A 266 14.76 -11.01 -32.72
CA GLU A 266 14.76 -12.41 -32.29
C GLU A 266 15.85 -12.74 -31.27
N ALA A 267 16.88 -11.90 -31.12
CA ALA A 267 17.91 -12.07 -30.10
C ALA A 267 17.51 -11.49 -28.73
N ALA A 268 16.42 -10.72 -28.64
CA ALA A 268 15.98 -10.08 -27.41
C ALA A 268 15.75 -11.10 -26.28
N TYR A 269 15.98 -10.68 -25.04
CA TYR A 269 15.70 -11.50 -23.87
C TYR A 269 14.20 -11.88 -23.81
N LYS A 270 13.92 -13.17 -23.63
CA LYS A 270 12.55 -13.71 -23.58
C LYS A 270 12.27 -14.24 -22.17
N PRO A 271 11.45 -13.57 -21.35
CA PRO A 271 11.10 -14.08 -20.03
C PRO A 271 10.49 -15.49 -20.10
N GLU A 272 10.82 -16.36 -19.14
CA GLU A 272 10.23 -17.71 -19.04
C GLU A 272 8.70 -17.64 -18.92
N VAL A 273 8.23 -16.66 -18.15
CA VAL A 273 6.84 -16.32 -17.95
C VAL A 273 6.62 -14.82 -18.06
N MET A 274 5.47 -14.42 -18.57
CA MET A 274 4.99 -13.04 -18.54
C MET A 274 3.59 -13.00 -17.96
N THR A 275 3.34 -12.07 -17.04
CA THR A 275 2.13 -12.02 -16.23
C THR A 275 1.47 -10.64 -16.31
N TRP A 276 0.15 -10.65 -16.27
CA TRP A 276 -0.66 -9.46 -16.09
C TRP A 276 -1.73 -9.74 -15.03
N PRO A 277 -1.77 -9.01 -13.91
CA PRO A 277 -0.71 -8.18 -13.33
C PRO A 277 0.66 -8.87 -13.28
N SER A 278 1.73 -8.09 -13.21
CA SER A 278 3.08 -8.66 -13.02
C SER A 278 3.22 -9.26 -11.62
N ALA A 279 4.11 -10.25 -11.48
CA ALA A 279 4.59 -10.69 -10.17
C ALA A 279 5.28 -9.53 -9.43
N GLY A 280 5.18 -9.51 -8.10
CA GLY A 280 5.66 -8.41 -7.25
C GLY A 280 4.65 -7.27 -7.12
N TYR A 281 5.13 -6.07 -6.80
CA TYR A 281 4.33 -4.85 -6.69
C TYR A 281 3.73 -4.45 -8.04
N PHE A 282 2.42 -4.25 -8.05
CA PHE A 282 1.66 -3.84 -9.23
C PHE A 282 0.63 -2.75 -8.87
N PRO A 283 0.59 -1.62 -9.59
CA PRO A 283 -0.39 -0.57 -9.33
C PRO A 283 -1.83 -1.02 -9.56
N TYR A 284 -2.69 -0.91 -8.54
CA TYR A 284 -4.10 -1.32 -8.69
C TYR A 284 -4.87 -0.45 -9.71
N GLN A 285 -4.41 0.77 -9.99
CA GLN A 285 -5.01 1.67 -10.98
C GLN A 285 -4.96 1.14 -12.42
N LEU A 286 -4.13 0.13 -12.66
CA LEU A 286 -3.98 -0.52 -13.96
C LEU A 286 -4.91 -1.74 -14.11
N LEU A 287 -5.64 -2.11 -13.06
CA LEU A 287 -6.62 -3.20 -13.14
C LEU A 287 -7.87 -2.78 -13.90
N THR A 288 -8.53 -3.76 -14.52
CA THR A 288 -9.77 -3.57 -15.27
C THR A 288 -10.88 -2.98 -14.37
N THR A 289 -10.91 -3.35 -13.09
CA THR A 289 -11.98 -2.95 -12.16
C THR A 289 -11.92 -1.52 -11.67
N ASN A 290 -10.76 -0.88 -11.73
CA ASN A 290 -10.59 0.49 -11.22
C ASN A 290 -10.87 1.56 -12.28
N ARG A 291 -11.33 1.16 -13.48
CA ARG A 291 -11.42 2.04 -14.65
C ARG A 291 -12.80 2.09 -15.29
N ASP A 292 -13.72 1.20 -14.91
CA ASP A 292 -14.98 1.04 -15.65
C ASP A 292 -16.21 1.07 -14.74
N ASP A 293 -17.14 1.97 -15.08
CA ASP A 293 -18.56 1.87 -14.71
C ASP A 293 -19.24 0.72 -15.45
N ARG A 294 -18.59 0.15 -16.49
CA ARG A 294 -19.01 -1.12 -17.06
C ARG A 294 -18.85 -2.23 -16.02
N ASP A 295 -19.91 -3.02 -15.97
CA ASP A 295 -19.86 -4.36 -15.48
C ASP A 295 -18.77 -5.12 -16.29
N ASP A 296 -17.53 -5.31 -15.84
CA ASP A 296 -16.61 -6.33 -16.37
C ASP A 296 -15.96 -7.09 -15.19
N VAL A 297 -15.36 -8.24 -15.43
CA VAL A 297 -14.66 -9.04 -14.41
C VAL A 297 -13.17 -8.72 -14.39
N GLU A 298 -12.43 -9.17 -13.37
CA GLU A 298 -10.96 -9.11 -13.43
C GLU A 298 -10.42 -10.09 -14.47
N ARG A 299 -9.38 -9.68 -15.21
CA ARG A 299 -8.86 -10.39 -16.39
C ARG A 299 -7.36 -10.55 -16.34
N TRP A 300 -6.90 -11.47 -15.51
CA TRP A 300 -5.47 -11.75 -15.35
C TRP A 300 -4.98 -12.70 -16.43
N SER A 301 -3.69 -12.69 -16.74
CA SER A 301 -3.11 -13.62 -17.71
C SER A 301 -1.70 -14.02 -17.35
N ILE A 302 -1.34 -15.23 -17.76
CA ILE A 302 0.03 -15.74 -17.69
C ILE A 302 0.39 -16.40 -19.02
N SER A 303 1.52 -16.00 -19.57
CA SER A 303 2.07 -16.47 -20.84
C SER A 303 3.33 -17.28 -20.56
N PHE A 304 3.40 -18.49 -21.11
CA PHE A 304 4.52 -19.42 -20.92
C PHE A 304 5.34 -19.54 -22.20
N ARG A 305 6.66 -19.37 -22.07
CA ARG A 305 7.60 -19.49 -23.20
C ARG A 305 7.82 -20.96 -23.55
N GLY A 306 7.76 -21.27 -24.84
CA GLY A 306 8.25 -22.53 -25.41
C GLY A 306 9.63 -22.35 -26.05
N ASP A 307 10.22 -23.46 -26.49
CA ASP A 307 11.58 -23.46 -27.07
C ASP A 307 11.63 -22.77 -28.44
N SER A 308 10.51 -22.78 -29.16
CA SER A 308 10.40 -22.15 -30.48
C SER A 308 8.97 -21.69 -30.78
N LYS A 309 8.81 -20.92 -31.86
CA LYS A 309 7.49 -20.48 -32.32
C LYS A 309 6.58 -21.65 -32.73
N SER A 310 7.13 -22.80 -33.13
CA SER A 310 6.35 -24.00 -33.47
C SER A 310 6.16 -24.94 -32.28
N GLN A 311 6.96 -24.83 -31.23
CA GLN A 311 6.93 -25.69 -30.04
C GLN A 311 6.52 -24.89 -28.80
N ARG A 312 5.32 -24.32 -28.85
CA ARG A 312 4.75 -23.59 -27.71
C ARG A 312 4.20 -24.54 -26.65
N PRO A 313 4.14 -24.14 -25.37
CA PRO A 313 3.62 -24.99 -24.32
C PRO A 313 2.15 -25.38 -24.56
N ASP A 314 1.81 -26.63 -24.24
CA ASP A 314 0.43 -27.10 -24.20
C ASP A 314 -0.18 -26.84 -22.83
N LEU A 315 -1.27 -26.09 -22.84
CA LEU A 315 -1.97 -25.62 -21.64
C LEU A 315 -3.31 -26.34 -21.42
N SER A 316 -3.64 -27.35 -22.23
CA SER A 316 -4.92 -28.07 -22.14
C SER A 316 -5.15 -28.74 -20.78
N GLY A 317 -4.08 -29.17 -20.10
CA GLY A 317 -4.13 -29.76 -18.76
C GLY A 317 -3.82 -28.79 -17.62
N ALA A 318 -3.68 -27.50 -17.91
CA ALA A 318 -3.26 -26.53 -16.90
C ALA A 318 -4.37 -26.28 -15.86
N LYS A 319 -3.99 -26.24 -14.59
CA LYS A 319 -4.86 -25.89 -13.46
C LYS A 319 -4.33 -24.63 -12.79
N VAL A 320 -5.22 -23.70 -12.48
CA VAL A 320 -4.88 -22.43 -11.82
C VAL A 320 -5.61 -22.35 -10.48
N ARG A 321 -4.90 -21.89 -9.46
CA ARG A 321 -5.43 -21.52 -8.15
C ARG A 321 -4.99 -20.09 -7.85
N VAL A 322 -5.93 -19.27 -7.40
CA VAL A 322 -5.65 -17.91 -6.91
C VAL A 322 -6.06 -17.85 -5.44
N THR A 323 -5.16 -17.46 -4.57
CA THR A 323 -5.41 -17.26 -3.15
C THR A 323 -5.34 -15.77 -2.85
N GLY A 324 -6.40 -15.21 -2.28
CA GLY A 324 -6.49 -13.79 -1.95
C GLY A 324 -5.82 -13.43 -0.61
N PRO A 325 -5.87 -12.15 -0.21
CA PRO A 325 -5.15 -11.63 0.95
C PRO A 325 -5.52 -12.26 2.29
N THR A 326 -6.73 -12.82 2.42
CA THR A 326 -7.21 -13.49 3.64
C THR A 326 -6.78 -14.96 3.72
N GLY A 327 -6.05 -15.47 2.73
CA GLY A 327 -5.75 -16.89 2.58
C GLY A 327 -6.88 -17.71 1.95
N ALA A 328 -8.03 -17.09 1.66
CA ALA A 328 -9.14 -17.74 0.97
C ALA A 328 -8.86 -17.90 -0.53
N GLU A 329 -9.32 -19.01 -1.11
CA GLU A 329 -9.27 -19.22 -2.56
C GLU A 329 -10.28 -18.28 -3.26
N VAL A 330 -9.81 -17.59 -4.30
CA VAL A 330 -10.63 -16.73 -5.15
C VAL A 330 -11.28 -17.59 -6.24
N PRO A 331 -12.61 -17.50 -6.44
CA PRO A 331 -13.25 -18.18 -7.56
C PRO A 331 -12.68 -17.73 -8.91
N THR A 332 -12.31 -18.68 -9.77
CA THR A 332 -11.75 -18.36 -11.09
C THR A 332 -12.44 -19.11 -12.22
N THR A 333 -12.42 -18.52 -13.41
CA THR A 333 -12.70 -19.22 -14.67
C THR A 333 -11.47 -19.13 -15.57
N ILE A 334 -11.00 -20.27 -16.04
CA ILE A 334 -9.76 -20.36 -16.83
C ILE A 334 -10.10 -20.57 -18.29
N LEU A 335 -9.60 -19.69 -19.15
CA LEU A 335 -9.74 -19.80 -20.60
C LEU A 335 -8.37 -20.09 -21.22
N ASN A 336 -8.36 -21.06 -22.13
CA ASN A 336 -7.24 -21.33 -23.04
C ASN A 336 -7.78 -21.66 -24.43
N ASN A 337 -6.91 -21.61 -25.43
CA ASN A 337 -7.29 -21.80 -26.84
C ASN A 337 -7.92 -23.16 -27.16
N LYS A 338 -7.57 -24.21 -26.40
CA LYS A 338 -8.09 -25.58 -26.60
C LYS A 338 -9.41 -25.85 -25.88
N LEU A 339 -9.73 -25.14 -24.80
CA LEU A 339 -10.92 -25.38 -23.99
C LEU A 339 -12.22 -24.89 -24.66
N ASN A 340 -12.19 -23.79 -25.44
CA ASN A 340 -13.42 -23.14 -25.94
C ASN A 340 -13.40 -22.73 -27.43
N GLY A 341 -12.32 -22.98 -28.18
CA GLY A 341 -12.14 -22.45 -29.55
C GLY A 341 -12.09 -20.90 -29.64
N LYS A 342 -12.15 -20.25 -28.48
CA LYS A 342 -12.20 -18.81 -28.23
C LYS A 342 -11.57 -18.60 -26.84
N GLY A 343 -10.25 -18.49 -26.78
CA GLY A 343 -9.49 -18.17 -25.57
C GLY A 343 -8.22 -17.44 -25.99
N PRO A 344 -7.30 -17.14 -25.06
CA PRO A 344 -6.07 -16.46 -25.41
C PRO A 344 -5.33 -17.20 -26.52
N GLY A 345 -4.89 -16.41 -27.51
CA GLY A 345 -4.14 -16.90 -28.64
C GLY A 345 -2.77 -17.44 -28.24
N THR A 346 -2.04 -17.92 -29.24
CA THR A 346 -0.59 -18.03 -29.16
C THR A 346 0.04 -16.84 -29.86
N TRP A 347 1.15 -16.32 -29.33
CA TRP A 347 1.91 -15.26 -29.99
C TRP A 347 3.40 -15.58 -29.93
N ASN A 348 4.07 -15.60 -31.08
CA ASN A 348 5.48 -15.97 -31.22
C ASN A 348 5.89 -17.18 -30.38
N TYR A 349 6.60 -17.03 -29.26
CA TYR A 349 7.08 -18.16 -28.44
C TYR A 349 6.11 -18.61 -27.35
N TYR A 350 4.97 -17.93 -27.21
CA TYR A 350 4.15 -18.02 -26.00
C TYR A 350 2.77 -18.64 -26.24
N SER A 351 2.33 -19.43 -25.25
CA SER A 351 0.94 -19.82 -25.04
C SER A 351 0.43 -19.14 -23.77
N THR A 352 -0.82 -18.65 -23.78
CA THR A 352 -1.37 -17.82 -22.70
C THR A 352 -2.61 -18.44 -22.05
N LEU A 353 -2.73 -18.29 -20.73
CA LEU A 353 -3.97 -18.50 -19.98
C LEU A 353 -4.62 -17.15 -19.63
N LEU A 354 -5.94 -17.08 -19.69
CA LEU A 354 -6.75 -15.99 -19.14
C LEU A 354 -7.45 -16.52 -17.89
N ILE A 355 -7.29 -15.78 -16.80
CA ILE A 355 -7.84 -16.05 -15.50
C ILE A 355 -8.89 -14.96 -15.25
N LYS A 356 -10.16 -15.33 -15.34
CA LYS A 356 -11.28 -14.46 -14.97
C LYS A 356 -11.62 -14.63 -13.50
N MET A 357 -11.84 -13.54 -12.78
CA MET A 357 -12.25 -13.59 -11.37
C MET A 357 -13.15 -12.41 -10.99
N PRO A 358 -13.83 -12.45 -9.83
CA PRO A 358 -14.67 -11.35 -9.39
C PRO A 358 -13.93 -10.02 -9.35
N LYS A 359 -14.68 -8.91 -9.46
CA LYS A 359 -14.11 -7.58 -9.33
C LYS A 359 -13.37 -7.45 -8.00
N ILE A 360 -12.15 -6.88 -8.01
CA ILE A 360 -11.45 -6.51 -6.79
C ILE A 360 -11.98 -5.15 -6.36
N THR A 361 -12.96 -5.15 -5.47
CA THR A 361 -13.60 -3.92 -4.95
C THR A 361 -12.89 -3.35 -3.73
N ASP A 362 -12.16 -4.22 -3.03
CA ASP A 362 -11.42 -3.81 -1.86
C ASP A 362 -10.10 -3.17 -2.30
N LEU A 363 -10.08 -1.85 -2.31
CA LEU A 363 -8.87 -1.11 -2.62
C LEU A 363 -7.74 -1.48 -1.65
N PRO A 364 -6.48 -1.49 -2.10
CA PRO A 364 -5.34 -1.66 -1.21
C PRO A 364 -5.16 -0.40 -0.34
N VAL A 365 -5.95 -0.32 0.74
CA VAL A 365 -5.86 0.74 1.76
C VAL A 365 -4.99 0.26 2.93
N GLY A 366 -3.71 0.66 2.94
CA GLY A 366 -2.64 0.12 3.83
C GLY A 366 -2.39 -1.35 3.52
N THR A 367 -1.40 -2.07 4.03
CA THR A 367 -0.54 -1.93 5.19
C THR A 367 0.86 -1.46 4.79
N ASP A 368 1.53 -2.17 3.89
CA ASP A 368 2.54 -1.61 2.98
C ASP A 368 1.85 -0.90 1.79
N GLY A 369 0.55 -0.64 1.97
CA GLY A 369 -0.35 -0.17 0.94
C GLY A 369 -0.63 -1.22 -0.11
N SER A 370 -0.34 -2.52 0.13
CA SER A 370 -0.56 -3.59 -0.83
C SER A 370 -1.46 -4.74 -0.35
N ARG A 371 -2.10 -5.41 -1.32
CA ARG A 371 -2.91 -6.62 -1.17
C ARG A 371 -2.31 -7.75 -1.99
N ASP A 372 -1.94 -8.82 -1.30
CA ASP A 372 -1.22 -9.94 -1.89
C ASP A 372 -2.18 -11.02 -2.40
N TYR A 373 -1.98 -11.43 -3.65
CA TYR A 373 -2.66 -12.54 -4.28
C TYR A 373 -1.62 -13.55 -4.76
N THR A 374 -1.71 -14.79 -4.30
CA THR A 374 -0.82 -15.86 -4.74
C THR A 374 -1.48 -16.64 -5.87
N VAL A 375 -0.81 -16.72 -7.02
CA VAL A 375 -1.27 -17.46 -8.19
C VAL A 375 -0.38 -18.68 -8.36
N SER A 376 -0.99 -19.86 -8.38
CA SER A 376 -0.32 -21.12 -8.67
C SER A 376 -0.88 -21.75 -9.94
N VAL A 377 -0.01 -22.13 -10.86
CA VAL A 377 -0.35 -22.84 -12.10
C VAL A 377 0.41 -24.15 -12.15
N SER A 378 -0.26 -25.23 -12.54
CA SER A 378 0.32 -26.58 -12.67
C SER A 378 -0.21 -27.30 -13.89
N GLY A 379 0.43 -28.40 -14.31
CA GLY A 379 -0.04 -29.22 -15.43
C GLY A 379 0.35 -28.69 -16.80
N ILE A 380 1.36 -27.82 -16.87
CA ILE A 380 1.88 -27.26 -18.12
C ILE A 380 2.83 -28.27 -18.77
N LYS A 381 2.74 -28.42 -20.10
CA LYS A 381 3.64 -29.29 -20.88
C LYS A 381 4.42 -28.48 -21.91
N GLY A 382 5.70 -28.77 -22.10
CA GLY A 382 6.54 -28.09 -23.11
C GLY A 382 6.96 -26.66 -22.75
N ALA A 383 6.79 -26.24 -21.49
CA ALA A 383 7.48 -25.10 -20.91
C ALA A 383 8.68 -25.58 -20.07
N ALA A 384 9.56 -24.67 -19.67
CA ALA A 384 10.73 -24.97 -18.83
C ALA A 384 10.36 -25.68 -17.51
N ARG A 385 9.21 -25.34 -16.91
CA ARG A 385 8.64 -26.01 -15.73
C ARG A 385 7.19 -26.43 -15.99
N SER A 386 6.76 -27.48 -15.30
CA SER A 386 5.38 -27.95 -15.32
C SER A 386 4.45 -27.21 -14.35
N SER A 387 5.03 -26.40 -13.45
CA SER A 387 4.30 -25.58 -12.48
C SER A 387 5.05 -24.29 -12.11
N TYR A 388 4.28 -23.27 -11.74
CA TYR A 388 4.75 -21.94 -11.35
C TYR A 388 3.88 -21.41 -10.21
N THR A 389 4.49 -20.70 -9.28
CA THR A 389 3.79 -19.93 -8.24
C THR A 389 4.42 -18.55 -8.17
N TYR A 390 3.59 -17.51 -8.11
CA TYR A 390 4.01 -16.14 -7.94
C TYR A 390 3.00 -15.35 -7.12
N THR A 391 3.43 -14.22 -6.57
CA THR A 391 2.56 -13.31 -5.80
C THR A 391 2.43 -11.99 -6.55
N VAL A 392 1.20 -11.49 -6.66
CA VAL A 392 0.88 -10.13 -7.09
C VAL A 392 0.60 -9.30 -5.84
N LYS A 393 1.35 -8.22 -5.64
CA LYS A 393 1.21 -7.28 -4.53
C LYS A 393 0.55 -6.00 -5.04
N LEU A 394 -0.79 -5.99 -5.06
CA LEU A 394 -1.55 -4.86 -5.59
C LEU A 394 -1.43 -3.66 -4.67
N PHE A 395 -0.89 -2.53 -5.11
CA PHE A 395 -0.65 -1.37 -4.24
C PHE A 395 -1.06 -0.04 -4.86
N ASP A 396 -1.23 0.99 -4.02
CA ASP A 396 -1.43 2.37 -4.49
C ASP A 396 -0.09 3.11 -4.70
N PRO A 397 0.32 3.36 -5.97
CA PRO A 397 1.52 4.13 -6.29
C PRO A 397 1.39 5.64 -6.03
N MET A 398 0.20 6.17 -5.76
CA MET A 398 0.08 7.58 -5.41
C MET A 398 0.59 7.87 -4.00
N ILE A 399 0.61 6.86 -3.13
CA ILE A 399 1.06 6.96 -1.74
C ILE A 399 2.55 6.61 -1.63
N SER A 400 3.39 7.55 -1.19
CA SER A 400 4.82 7.30 -0.95
C SER A 400 5.06 6.57 0.37
N SER A 401 6.17 5.83 0.45
CA SER A 401 6.62 5.23 1.72
C SER A 401 6.78 6.25 2.86
N SER A 402 7.18 7.49 2.56
CA SER A 402 7.27 8.57 3.54
C SER A 402 5.92 9.00 4.11
N GLN A 403 4.86 9.02 3.28
CA GLN A 403 3.49 9.28 3.74
C GLN A 403 2.94 8.11 4.58
N MET A 404 3.55 6.93 4.49
CA MET A 404 3.23 5.75 5.29
C MET A 404 4.12 5.60 6.52
N ALA A 405 5.07 6.52 6.75
CA ALA A 405 5.94 6.46 7.91
C ALA A 405 5.09 6.61 9.19
N PRO A 406 5.25 5.71 10.17
CA PRO A 406 4.56 5.86 11.44
C PRO A 406 5.10 7.10 12.16
N GLN A 407 4.24 7.77 12.90
CA GLN A 407 4.57 8.90 13.77
C GLN A 407 3.96 8.64 15.14
N ILE A 408 4.75 8.82 16.20
CA ILE A 408 4.29 8.68 17.59
C ILE A 408 4.34 10.05 18.24
N LYS A 409 3.24 10.47 18.85
CA LYS A 409 3.19 11.59 19.78
C LYS A 409 2.85 11.08 21.17
N VAL A 410 3.76 11.27 22.12
CA VAL A 410 3.48 11.03 23.54
C VAL A 410 2.70 12.23 24.07
N ASN A 411 1.43 12.03 24.41
CA ASN A 411 0.58 13.08 24.99
C ASN A 411 0.71 13.11 26.52
N ALA A 412 0.96 11.96 27.16
CA ALA A 412 1.28 11.85 28.57
C ALA A 412 2.12 10.59 28.83
N ALA A 413 3.16 10.73 29.66
CA ALA A 413 3.95 9.59 30.15
C ALA A 413 3.16 8.77 31.18
N PRO A 414 3.44 7.46 31.33
CA PRO A 414 2.83 6.67 32.38
C PRO A 414 3.32 7.16 33.75
N ARG A 415 2.43 7.14 34.74
CA ARG A 415 2.75 7.59 36.10
C ARG A 415 2.42 6.52 37.12
N VAL A 416 3.15 6.49 38.23
CA VAL A 416 2.88 5.59 39.35
C VAL A 416 3.03 6.29 40.70
N ALA A 417 2.06 6.05 41.57
CA ALA A 417 2.00 6.51 42.94
C ALA A 417 2.73 5.56 43.88
N GLN A 418 3.36 6.12 44.92
CA GLN A 418 3.74 5.34 46.09
C GLN A 418 2.49 4.70 46.72
N GLY A 419 2.37 3.37 46.69
CA GLY A 419 1.18 2.65 47.15
C GLY A 419 0.37 1.94 46.05
N GLY A 420 0.77 2.03 44.78
CA GLY A 420 0.30 1.13 43.71
C GLY A 420 -0.76 1.70 42.77
N TYR A 421 -1.18 2.96 42.93
CA TYR A 421 -2.03 3.62 41.94
C TYR A 421 -1.20 3.99 40.70
N ALA A 422 -1.68 3.68 39.50
CA ALA A 422 -0.95 3.94 38.26
C ALA A 422 -1.84 4.65 37.25
N GLU A 423 -1.31 5.71 36.63
CA GLU A 423 -1.96 6.39 35.52
C GLU A 423 -1.37 5.88 34.19
N PRO A 424 -2.21 5.62 33.19
CA PRO A 424 -1.75 5.10 31.91
C PRO A 424 -1.00 6.17 31.10
N ALA A 425 -0.04 5.72 30.29
CA ALA A 425 0.49 6.53 29.21
C ALA A 425 -0.63 6.87 28.22
N LYS A 426 -0.57 8.05 27.60
CA LYS A 426 -1.45 8.45 26.49
C LYS A 426 -0.60 8.76 25.28
N LEU A 427 -0.82 8.05 24.18
CA LEU A 427 -0.10 8.27 22.92
C LEU A 427 -1.08 8.38 21.77
N THR A 428 -0.76 9.24 20.80
CA THR A 428 -1.39 9.26 19.48
C THR A 428 -0.41 8.71 18.47
N VAL A 429 -0.87 7.76 17.65
CA VAL A 429 -0.11 7.26 16.51
C VAL A 429 -0.78 7.72 15.22
N GLN A 430 0.01 8.27 14.30
CA GLN A 430 -0.41 8.59 12.94
C GLN A 430 0.42 7.75 11.96
N GLY A 431 -0.15 7.36 10.83
CA GLY A 431 0.52 6.55 9.83
C GLY A 431 -0.46 5.80 8.93
N SER A 432 0.05 4.87 8.12
CA SER A 432 -0.78 4.05 7.24
C SER A 432 -1.69 3.09 8.02
N THR A 433 -2.78 2.65 7.40
CA THR A 433 -3.67 1.65 8.01
C THR A 433 -2.94 0.33 8.25
N GLY A 434 -3.29 -0.37 9.34
CA GLY A 434 -2.76 -1.68 9.75
C GLY A 434 -1.29 -1.71 10.22
N MET A 435 -0.80 -0.59 10.78
CA MET A 435 0.38 -0.59 11.64
C MET A 435 0.31 -1.70 12.70
N LYS A 436 1.46 -2.30 13.01
CA LYS A 436 1.63 -3.23 14.12
C LYS A 436 2.15 -2.48 15.34
N TYR A 437 1.68 -2.87 16.51
CA TYR A 437 1.96 -2.23 17.77
C TYR A 437 2.52 -3.26 18.75
N GLN A 438 3.70 -2.99 19.31
CA GLN A 438 4.32 -3.83 20.32
C GLN A 438 4.80 -2.95 21.48
N TRP A 439 4.22 -3.15 22.65
CA TRP A 439 4.73 -2.51 23.87
C TRP A 439 6.04 -3.18 24.29
N GLN A 440 7.01 -2.36 24.68
CA GLN A 440 8.28 -2.82 25.20
C GLN A 440 8.61 -2.11 26.49
N ARG A 441 9.29 -2.81 27.39
CA ARG A 441 9.79 -2.25 28.65
C ARG A 441 11.29 -2.43 28.77
N SER A 442 11.91 -1.60 29.58
CA SER A 442 13.31 -1.65 29.94
C SER A 442 13.45 -1.47 31.46
N LYS A 443 14.34 -2.25 32.07
CA LYS A 443 14.64 -2.21 33.52
C LYS A 443 15.98 -1.53 33.84
N ASP A 444 16.70 -1.08 32.81
CA ASP A 444 18.07 -0.59 32.87
C ASP A 444 18.23 0.78 32.20
N ALA A 445 17.21 1.64 32.36
CA ALA A 445 17.14 2.99 31.81
C ALA A 445 17.20 3.06 30.27
N GLY A 446 16.72 2.02 29.59
CA GLY A 446 16.59 1.97 28.12
C GLY A 446 17.74 1.28 27.39
N LYS A 447 18.67 0.62 28.10
CA LYS A 447 19.80 -0.08 27.48
C LYS A 447 19.35 -1.40 26.85
N THR A 448 18.47 -2.15 27.51
CA THR A 448 17.85 -3.37 26.99
C THR A 448 16.33 -3.26 27.01
N TRP A 449 15.68 -3.92 26.04
CA TRP A 449 14.23 -3.85 25.83
C TRP A 449 13.66 -5.26 25.69
N GLU A 450 12.52 -5.50 26.34
CA GLU A 450 11.77 -6.75 26.22
C GLU A 450 10.31 -6.49 25.81
N ASP A 451 9.76 -7.38 24.98
CA ASP A 451 8.38 -7.32 24.51
C ASP A 451 7.41 -7.68 25.64
N VAL A 452 6.42 -6.83 25.86
CA VAL A 452 5.33 -7.08 26.80
C VAL A 452 4.32 -8.02 26.14
N LYS A 453 4.03 -9.15 26.80
CA LYS A 453 3.26 -10.26 26.22
C LYS A 453 1.74 -10.10 26.31
N ASP A 454 1.25 -9.17 27.12
CA ASP A 454 -0.18 -8.95 27.33
C ASP A 454 -0.79 -7.99 26.29
N LYS A 455 -2.08 -8.19 25.98
CA LYS A 455 -2.81 -7.44 24.95
C LYS A 455 -3.37 -6.13 25.54
N PHE A 456 -2.86 -4.99 25.07
CA PHE A 456 -3.33 -3.66 25.48
C PHE A 456 -4.63 -3.26 24.75
N ARG A 457 -5.46 -2.45 25.41
CA ARG A 457 -6.71 -1.94 24.82
C ARG A 457 -6.39 -0.83 23.83
N ILE A 458 -6.83 -1.01 22.58
CA ILE A 458 -6.78 0.00 21.52
C ILE A 458 -8.21 0.51 21.29
N PRO A 459 -8.54 1.75 21.68
CA PRO A 459 -9.79 2.41 21.33
C PRO A 459 -9.78 2.90 19.87
N ALA A 460 -10.97 3.23 19.36
CA ALA A 460 -11.21 3.56 17.96
C ALA A 460 -10.51 4.85 17.47
N ASP A 461 -10.06 5.70 18.39
CA ASP A 461 -9.33 6.94 18.12
C ASP A 461 -7.82 6.74 17.99
N HIS A 462 -7.33 5.49 18.02
CA HIS A 462 -5.90 5.14 18.02
C HIS A 462 -5.13 5.75 19.21
N SER A 463 -5.82 6.02 20.33
CA SER A 463 -5.19 6.43 21.58
C SER A 463 -4.73 5.21 22.38
N PHE A 464 -3.43 5.04 22.60
CA PHE A 464 -2.93 3.88 23.34
C PHE A 464 -2.90 4.15 24.85
N TYR A 465 -3.42 3.21 25.63
CA TYR A 465 -3.39 3.23 27.09
C TYR A 465 -2.60 2.03 27.62
N GLY A 466 -1.66 2.28 28.53
CA GLY A 466 -0.95 1.23 29.27
C GLY A 466 -0.52 1.76 30.63
N THR A 467 -0.87 1.06 31.70
CA THR A 467 -0.46 1.43 33.06
C THR A 467 0.90 0.80 33.40
N ALA A 468 1.62 1.37 34.38
CA ALA A 468 2.84 0.76 34.90
C ALA A 468 2.60 -0.69 35.40
N ASN A 469 1.41 -0.95 35.95
CA ASN A 469 1.01 -2.27 36.46
C ASN A 469 0.75 -3.28 35.31
N ASP A 470 0.27 -2.83 34.16
CA ASP A 470 0.09 -3.68 32.96
C ASP A 470 1.42 -4.07 32.30
N LEU A 471 2.49 -3.31 32.58
CA LEU A 471 3.79 -3.46 31.95
C LEU A 471 4.77 -4.27 32.81
N ASP A 472 4.47 -4.57 34.08
CA ASP A 472 5.37 -5.31 34.98
C ASP A 472 5.10 -6.83 35.04
N TYR A 473 4.07 -7.36 34.37
CA TYR A 473 3.65 -8.75 34.54
C TYR A 473 4.63 -9.78 33.94
N ALA A 474 5.25 -10.58 34.83
CA ALA A 474 5.78 -11.92 34.58
C ALA A 474 4.92 -12.92 35.38
N PRO A 475 4.65 -14.14 34.88
CA PRO A 475 3.49 -14.95 35.27
C PRO A 475 3.65 -15.54 36.68
N GLY A 476 2.65 -15.39 37.56
CA GLY A 476 2.66 -16.15 38.82
C GLY A 476 1.57 -15.91 39.88
N ALA A 477 0.79 -14.83 39.87
CA ALA A 477 -0.20 -14.61 40.93
C ALA A 477 -1.52 -14.04 40.40
N ARG A 478 -2.35 -14.92 39.82
CA ARG A 478 -3.77 -14.62 39.60
C ARG A 478 -4.53 -15.02 40.85
N THR A 479 -5.08 -14.05 41.57
CA THR A 479 -6.33 -14.25 42.31
C THR A 479 -7.31 -13.20 41.81
N GLU A 480 -8.21 -13.66 40.94
CA GLU A 480 -9.29 -12.86 40.35
C GLU A 480 -10.38 -12.63 41.40
N ASP A 481 -10.53 -11.39 41.88
CA ASP A 481 -11.81 -10.86 42.35
C ASP A 481 -12.48 -10.05 41.22
N LYS A 482 -13.79 -10.25 41.05
CA LYS A 482 -14.64 -9.92 39.88
C LYS A 482 -14.76 -8.43 39.50
N TRP A 483 -13.85 -7.57 39.94
CA TRP A 483 -13.87 -6.12 39.67
C TRP A 483 -12.55 -5.50 39.23
N GLY A 484 -11.54 -6.30 38.84
CA GLY A 484 -10.40 -5.79 38.06
C GLY A 484 -9.50 -4.77 38.77
N LEU A 485 -9.51 -4.71 40.10
CA LEU A 485 -8.49 -3.99 40.87
C LEU A 485 -7.33 -4.94 41.16
N LEU A 486 -6.40 -5.00 40.21
CA LEU A 486 -5.13 -5.72 40.33
C LEU A 486 -4.40 -5.29 41.61
N ARG A 487 -4.28 -6.20 42.60
CA ARG A 487 -3.37 -6.00 43.74
C ARG A 487 -1.94 -6.26 43.26
N SER A 488 -1.24 -5.20 42.87
CA SER A 488 0.18 -5.25 42.50
C SER A 488 1.08 -5.29 43.74
N ALA A 489 2.24 -5.95 43.64
CA ALA A 489 3.36 -5.65 44.54
C ALA A 489 3.76 -4.18 44.29
N PRO A 490 3.82 -3.31 45.31
CA PRO A 490 4.21 -1.92 45.10
C PRO A 490 5.65 -1.87 44.59
N ILE A 491 5.92 -1.04 43.58
CA ILE A 491 7.30 -0.65 43.21
C ILE A 491 8.01 -0.25 44.50
N ALA A 492 9.08 -0.96 44.85
CA ALA A 492 9.61 -0.95 46.20
C ALA A 492 10.39 0.33 46.50
N SER A 493 10.85 1.05 45.46
CA SER A 493 11.64 2.28 45.61
C SER A 493 11.56 3.25 44.42
N ARG A 494 11.85 4.54 44.68
CA ARG A 494 12.02 5.58 43.65
C ARG A 494 13.12 5.23 42.64
N ALA A 495 14.21 4.61 43.10
CA ALA A 495 15.32 4.20 42.24
C ALA A 495 14.89 3.12 41.22
N GLU A 496 14.02 2.20 41.62
CA GLU A 496 13.42 1.20 40.73
C GLU A 496 12.47 1.83 39.72
N ALA A 497 11.65 2.81 40.13
CA ALA A 497 10.81 3.55 39.19
C ALA A 497 11.64 4.36 38.18
N GLU A 498 12.76 4.96 38.63
CA GLU A 498 13.64 5.76 37.79
C GLU A 498 14.46 4.94 36.79
N SER A 499 14.64 3.63 37.00
CA SER A 499 15.29 2.73 36.03
C SER A 499 14.33 2.20 34.96
N LEU A 500 13.02 2.24 35.21
CA LEU A 500 12.02 1.73 34.27
C LEU A 500 11.78 2.69 33.09
N ARG A 501 11.75 2.14 31.88
CA ARG A 501 11.28 2.83 30.67
C ARG A 501 10.26 1.97 29.94
N PHE A 502 9.36 2.65 29.24
CA PHE A 502 8.35 2.01 28.41
C PHE A 502 8.35 2.64 27.03
N ARG A 503 8.06 1.88 25.98
CA ARG A 503 7.86 2.45 24.65
C ARG A 503 6.82 1.65 23.90
N LEU A 504 6.11 2.35 23.02
CA LEU A 504 5.33 1.70 21.97
C LEU A 504 6.23 1.59 20.74
N LYS A 505 6.58 0.37 20.35
CA LYS A 505 7.18 0.11 19.04
C LYS A 505 6.05 0.05 18.02
N VAL A 506 6.02 1.03 17.12
CA VAL A 506 5.08 1.07 16.00
C VAL A 506 5.85 0.65 14.76
N THR A 507 5.43 -0.46 14.17
CA THR A 507 6.00 -0.95 12.92
C THR A 507 4.98 -0.69 11.84
N ASN A 508 5.33 0.18 10.90
CA ASN A 508 4.56 0.25 9.67
C ASN A 508 4.80 -1.06 8.88
N PRO A 509 3.94 -1.35 7.92
CA PRO A 509 3.95 -2.67 7.33
C PRO A 509 4.91 -2.83 6.13
N VAL A 510 5.57 -1.76 5.69
CA VAL A 510 6.83 -1.87 4.92
C VAL A 510 8.04 -2.20 5.83
N GLY A 511 7.82 -2.42 7.13
CA GLY A 511 8.82 -2.87 8.10
C GLY A 511 9.55 -1.74 8.84
N THR A 512 9.31 -0.48 8.49
CA THR A 512 9.87 0.67 9.21
C THR A 512 9.28 0.72 10.61
N SER A 513 10.14 0.67 11.61
CA SER A 513 9.74 0.75 13.01
C SER A 513 10.21 2.05 13.63
N ILE A 514 9.33 2.71 14.39
CA ILE A 514 9.70 3.79 15.30
C ILE A 514 9.28 3.42 16.71
N SER A 515 9.90 4.06 17.69
CA SER A 515 9.50 3.92 19.08
C SER A 515 9.97 5.14 19.85
N GLU A 516 9.13 5.65 20.75
CA GLU A 516 9.50 6.76 21.63
C GLU A 516 9.61 6.25 23.07
N PRO A 517 10.82 6.22 23.68
CA PRO A 517 10.99 5.88 25.08
C PRO A 517 10.32 6.90 26.01
N MET A 518 9.49 6.40 26.91
CA MET A 518 8.85 7.15 27.97
C MET A 518 9.47 6.76 29.30
N LYS A 519 9.78 7.78 30.11
CA LYS A 519 10.16 7.61 31.51
C LYS A 519 8.91 7.37 32.34
N LEU A 520 8.97 6.41 33.27
CA LEU A 520 7.96 6.27 34.30
C LEU A 520 8.05 7.46 35.25
N GLU A 521 6.98 8.24 35.35
CA GLU A 521 6.91 9.33 36.32
C GLU A 521 6.49 8.76 37.67
N TYR A 522 7.39 8.81 38.65
CA TYR A 522 7.10 8.43 40.02
C TYR A 522 6.61 9.66 40.79
N TYR A 523 5.40 9.60 41.32
CA TYR A 523 4.90 10.58 42.28
C TYR A 523 4.69 9.88 43.61
N GLY A 524 5.57 10.20 44.56
CA GLY A 524 5.53 9.65 45.91
C GLY A 524 5.29 10.76 46.92
N PHE A 525 4.97 10.34 48.14
CA PHE A 525 5.12 11.20 49.30
C PHE A 525 6.62 11.38 49.50
N ASP A 526 7.16 12.54 49.13
CA ASP A 526 8.56 12.82 49.43
C ASP A 526 8.70 12.77 50.96
N GLN A 527 9.49 11.81 51.45
CA GLN A 527 9.84 11.68 52.85
C GLN A 527 10.81 12.81 53.20
N ASP A 528 10.30 14.03 53.29
CA ASP A 528 11.10 15.14 53.70
C ASP A 528 11.32 15.09 55.21
N LYS A 529 12.53 14.62 55.55
CA LYS A 529 13.40 15.03 56.65
C LYS A 529 12.71 15.28 58.00
N VAL A 530 13.19 14.59 59.04
CA VAL A 530 13.06 15.13 60.39
C VAL A 530 13.83 16.46 60.42
N VAL A 531 13.12 17.57 60.51
CA VAL A 531 13.70 18.92 60.53
C VAL A 531 13.68 19.44 61.96
N ARG A 532 14.78 20.07 62.39
CA ARG A 532 14.83 20.79 63.66
C ARG A 532 14.24 22.19 63.45
N GLN A 533 13.18 22.53 64.19
CA GLN A 533 12.57 23.87 64.20
C GLN A 533 12.62 24.40 65.63
N GLY A 534 13.64 25.23 65.92
CA GLY A 534 13.98 25.62 67.29
C GLY A 534 14.41 24.42 68.13
N ASP A 535 13.84 24.28 69.33
CA ASP A 535 14.12 23.15 70.25
C ASP A 535 13.32 21.87 69.92
N LYS A 536 12.51 21.90 68.87
CA LYS A 536 11.61 20.80 68.49
C LYS A 536 12.13 20.04 67.26
N LEU A 537 11.96 18.72 67.27
CA LEU A 537 12.13 17.87 66.10
C LEU A 537 10.76 17.66 65.46
N ILE A 538 10.65 17.91 64.16
CA ILE A 538 9.41 17.79 63.41
C ILE A 538 9.61 16.77 62.30
N ALA A 539 8.83 15.69 62.34
CA ALA A 539 8.68 14.79 61.20
C ALA A 539 7.66 15.42 60.24
N LYS A 540 8.03 15.54 58.97
CA LYS A 540 7.15 16.10 57.93
C LYS A 540 6.85 15.04 56.88
N VAL A 541 5.62 15.10 56.37
CA VAL A 541 5.17 14.37 55.18
C VAL A 541 4.71 15.41 54.18
N THR A 542 5.32 15.42 52.99
CA THR A 542 4.86 16.29 51.90
C THR A 542 3.93 15.47 51.00
N LEU A 543 2.65 15.85 50.96
CA LEU A 543 1.67 15.27 50.02
C LEU A 543 1.75 16.05 48.69
N GLN A 544 2.33 15.47 47.64
CA GLN A 544 2.19 16.01 46.28
C GLN A 544 1.08 15.24 45.55
N GLY A 545 -0.14 15.77 45.60
CA GLY A 545 -1.25 15.29 44.78
C GLY A 545 -1.34 16.08 43.48
N ASN A 546 -1.33 15.39 42.34
CA ASN A 546 -1.59 16.03 41.05
C ASN A 546 -2.40 15.11 40.12
N SER A 547 -3.42 14.44 40.68
CA SER A 547 -4.37 13.63 39.91
C SER A 547 -5.75 14.29 39.94
N ASP A 548 -6.40 14.36 38.78
CA ASP A 548 -7.77 14.87 38.61
C ASP A 548 -8.83 13.96 39.27
N SER A 549 -8.42 12.83 39.88
CA SER A 549 -9.26 11.77 40.42
C SER A 549 -9.26 11.67 41.96
N VAL A 550 -8.49 12.52 42.65
CA VAL A 550 -8.46 12.59 44.13
C VAL A 550 -9.07 13.92 44.57
N GLU A 551 -10.38 13.90 44.87
CA GLU A 551 -11.10 15.12 45.27
C GLU A 551 -10.67 15.67 46.64
N ARG A 552 -10.25 14.80 47.58
CA ARG A 552 -9.75 15.21 48.91
C ARG A 552 -8.81 14.16 49.52
N PHE A 553 -7.60 14.59 49.92
CA PHE A 553 -6.85 13.90 50.96
C PHE A 553 -7.57 14.13 52.30
N SER A 554 -7.82 13.07 53.07
CA SER A 554 -8.13 13.22 54.50
C SER A 554 -6.82 13.37 55.28
N ASP A 555 -6.92 14.01 56.44
CA ASP A 555 -5.78 14.34 57.31
C ASP A 555 -4.80 13.16 57.47
N VAL A 556 -3.49 13.46 57.45
CA VAL A 556 -2.46 12.48 57.80
C VAL A 556 -2.62 12.10 59.26
N ILE A 557 -2.75 10.81 59.57
CA ILE A 557 -2.85 10.29 60.94
C ILE A 557 -1.56 9.60 61.32
N TRP A 558 -0.89 10.07 62.36
CA TRP A 558 0.32 9.46 62.89
C TRP A 558 -0.05 8.44 63.97
N LYS A 559 0.43 7.21 63.83
CA LYS A 559 0.18 6.10 64.77
C LYS A 559 1.50 5.53 65.29
N ASP A 560 1.56 5.11 66.56
CA ASP A 560 2.71 4.37 67.09
C ASP A 560 2.69 2.88 66.69
N GLN A 561 3.69 2.11 67.12
CA GLN A 561 3.77 0.68 66.79
C GLN A 561 2.58 -0.16 67.27
N ASN A 562 1.81 0.33 68.24
CA ASN A 562 0.62 -0.33 68.78
C ASN A 562 -0.67 0.15 68.09
N GLY A 563 -0.55 0.99 67.06
CA GLY A 563 -1.69 1.56 66.34
C GLY A 563 -2.35 2.73 67.06
N LYS A 564 -1.80 3.21 68.18
CA LYS A 564 -2.35 4.36 68.91
C LYS A 564 -2.04 5.64 68.14
N GLN A 565 -3.05 6.46 67.91
CA GLN A 565 -2.88 7.77 67.28
C GLN A 565 -2.06 8.71 68.19
N VAL A 566 -1.01 9.28 67.64
CA VAL A 566 -0.06 10.19 68.30
C VAL A 566 -0.05 11.61 67.71
N GLY A 567 -0.73 11.82 66.58
CA GLY A 567 -0.92 13.15 66.01
C GLY A 567 -1.66 13.11 64.67
N THR A 568 -1.96 14.30 64.14
CA THR A 568 -2.64 14.50 62.86
C THR A 568 -2.01 15.64 62.07
N GLY A 569 -2.21 15.65 60.75
CA GLY A 569 -1.70 16.67 59.83
C GLY A 569 -0.32 16.33 59.26
N ASP A 570 0.09 17.13 58.28
CA ASP A 570 1.29 16.90 57.44
C ASP A 570 2.62 16.98 58.22
N THR A 571 2.57 17.40 59.48
CA THR A 571 3.71 17.46 60.39
C THR A 571 3.38 16.86 61.74
N LEU A 572 4.34 16.15 62.33
CA LEU A 572 4.28 15.67 63.71
C LEU A 572 5.46 16.24 64.50
N THR A 573 5.17 16.94 65.60
CA THR A 573 6.21 17.29 66.58
C THR A 573 6.56 16.05 67.39
N LEU A 574 7.81 15.62 67.34
CA LEU A 574 8.31 14.49 68.11
C LEU A 574 8.57 14.91 69.54
N THR A 575 7.96 14.21 70.49
CA THR A 575 8.08 14.45 71.92
C THR A 575 8.95 13.39 72.60
N PRO A 576 9.55 13.67 73.77
CA PRO A 576 10.43 12.71 74.46
C PRO A 576 9.79 11.35 74.77
N ASP A 577 8.48 11.30 75.00
CA ASP A 577 7.72 10.07 75.23
C ASP A 577 7.54 9.19 73.98
N MET A 578 7.92 9.70 72.80
CA MET A 578 7.98 8.95 71.55
C MET A 578 9.36 8.29 71.32
N LYS A 579 10.36 8.56 72.16
CA LYS A 579 11.70 7.98 72.04
C LYS A 579 11.65 6.44 72.13
N GLY A 580 12.35 5.78 71.22
CA GLY A 580 12.37 4.31 71.09
C GLY A 580 11.12 3.70 70.45
N LYS A 581 10.15 4.52 70.00
CA LYS A 581 8.95 4.05 69.29
C LYS A 581 9.12 4.12 67.78
N GLN A 582 8.38 3.25 67.09
CA GLN A 582 8.17 3.37 65.65
C GLN A 582 6.88 4.15 65.41
N ILE A 583 7.01 5.30 64.77
CA ILE A 583 5.88 6.18 64.46
C ILE A 583 5.59 6.13 62.97
N ARG A 584 4.36 5.88 62.58
CA ARG A 584 3.93 5.66 61.20
C ARG A 584 2.85 6.67 60.79
N PRO A 585 3.09 7.50 59.75
CA PRO A 585 2.02 8.26 59.16
C PRO A 585 1.13 7.36 58.30
N THR A 586 -0.16 7.66 58.35
CA THR A 586 -1.21 6.95 57.64
C THR A 586 -2.08 7.97 56.95
N VAL A 587 -2.18 7.90 55.63
CA VAL A 587 -2.99 8.84 54.85
C VAL A 587 -4.29 8.16 54.51
N GLN A 588 -5.40 8.80 54.85
CA GLN A 588 -6.71 8.37 54.37
C GLN A 588 -7.06 9.20 53.13
N PHE A 589 -7.68 8.60 52.13
CA PHE A 589 -8.16 9.35 50.96
C PHE A 589 -9.44 8.74 50.39
N TRP A 590 -10.27 9.60 49.82
CA TRP A 590 -11.48 9.20 49.13
C TRP A 590 -11.19 9.08 47.63
N LEU A 591 -11.47 7.90 47.07
CA LEU A 591 -11.51 7.71 45.63
C LEU A 591 -12.96 7.82 45.17
N THR A 592 -13.25 8.83 44.36
CA THR A 592 -14.54 9.02 43.71
C THR A 592 -14.48 8.40 42.32
N SER A 593 -15.29 7.37 42.09
CA SER A 593 -15.65 6.94 40.73
C SER A 593 -17.01 7.51 40.36
N PHE A 594 -17.40 7.45 39.08
CA PHE A 594 -18.71 7.92 38.58
C PHE A 594 -19.93 7.31 39.30
N MET A 595 -19.76 6.29 40.17
CA MET A 595 -20.86 5.59 40.85
C MET A 595 -20.68 5.34 42.37
N SER A 596 -19.51 5.61 42.98
CA SER A 596 -19.31 5.45 44.43
C SER A 596 -18.06 6.18 44.96
N ALA A 597 -18.09 6.52 46.25
CA ALA A 597 -16.93 7.01 47.01
C ALA A 597 -16.51 5.94 48.04
N SER A 598 -15.26 5.50 47.98
CA SER A 598 -14.67 4.52 48.92
C SER A 598 -13.50 5.14 49.67
N LEU A 599 -13.43 4.91 50.99
CA LEU A 599 -12.33 5.37 51.85
C LEU A 599 -11.19 4.35 51.82
N TYR A 600 -9.98 4.81 51.48
CA TYR A 600 -8.77 4.00 51.49
C TYR A 600 -7.78 4.51 52.53
N GLU A 601 -7.03 3.59 53.15
CA GLU A 601 -5.99 3.89 54.14
C GLU A 601 -4.63 3.41 53.61
N LEU A 602 -3.73 4.36 53.37
CA LEU A 602 -2.35 4.08 52.95
C LEU A 602 -1.40 4.22 54.15
N LYS A 603 -0.74 3.12 54.50
CA LYS A 603 0.28 3.07 55.54
C LYS A 603 1.65 3.41 54.96
N LEU A 604 2.23 4.53 55.35
CA LEU A 604 3.59 4.91 54.94
C LEU A 604 4.64 4.15 55.78
N PRO A 605 5.92 4.16 55.39
CA PRO A 605 7.00 3.60 56.21
C PRO A 605 7.10 4.26 57.60
N ALA A 606 7.56 3.51 58.62
CA ALA A 606 7.67 4.02 59.98
C ALA A 606 9.01 4.73 60.24
N TYR A 607 8.98 5.77 61.07
CA TYR A 607 10.15 6.48 61.61
C TYR A 607 10.58 5.83 62.93
N SER A 608 11.86 5.53 63.08
CA SER A 608 12.44 5.19 64.38
C SER A 608 12.85 6.48 65.10
N VAL A 609 12.26 6.76 66.27
CA VAL A 609 12.61 7.94 67.06
C VAL A 609 13.78 7.60 67.98
N GLY A 610 14.98 8.11 67.65
CA GLY A 610 16.24 7.86 68.37
C GLY A 610 16.42 8.64 69.67
#